data_AF-A0A4Y2VGV2-F1
#
_entry.id   AF-A0A4Y2VGV2-F1
#
_cell.length_a   1.000
_cell.length_b   1.000
_cell.length_c   1.000
_cell.angle_alpha   90.00
_cell.angle_beta   90.00
_cell.angle_gamma   90.00
#
_symmetry.space_group_name_H-M   'P 1'
#
loop_
_entity.id
_entity.type
_entity.pdbx_description
1 polymer ?
#
loop_
_entity_poly.entity_id
_entity_poly.type
_entity_poly.pdbx_seq_one_letter_code
_entity_poly.pdbx_strand_id
1 'polypeptide(L)'
;MQRRGNKKDKSETEETVQRNEGNSLDMSQSHATESSQQHEARNEASRYNSKIEYSLQPVEVVESMNKLCTNCKALKFTNEAHGMCCLNGKVKLPPLKAPLEPSFSLVAGTTT
;
A
#
# COMPACT_ATOMS: atom_id res chain seq x y z
N MET A 1 -13.04 -36.84 64.11
CA MET A 1 -12.23 -36.90 62.88
C MET A 1 -12.17 -35.51 62.27
N GLN A 2 -10.99 -34.90 62.27
CA GLN A 2 -10.75 -33.49 61.92
C GLN A 2 -10.89 -33.20 60.42
N ARG A 3 -11.48 -32.03 60.13
CA ARG A 3 -11.59 -31.36 58.83
C ARG A 3 -10.21 -31.05 58.22
N ARG A 4 -9.91 -31.57 57.02
CA ARG A 4 -8.88 -31.02 56.11
C ARG A 4 -9.22 -31.34 54.66
N GLY A 5 -9.91 -30.42 53.99
CA GLY A 5 -10.14 -30.46 52.54
C GLY A 5 -10.74 -29.15 52.11
N ASN A 6 -9.91 -28.13 51.87
CA ASN A 6 -10.28 -26.83 51.28
C ASN A 6 -9.02 -25.98 51.01
N LYS A 7 -7.99 -26.56 50.37
CA LYS A 7 -6.80 -25.76 50.00
C LYS A 7 -6.11 -26.17 48.70
N LYS A 8 -6.45 -27.30 48.08
CA LYS A 8 -5.79 -27.77 46.84
C LYS A 8 -6.56 -27.39 45.57
N ASP A 9 -7.90 -27.44 45.59
CA ASP A 9 -8.70 -27.15 44.39
C ASP A 9 -8.76 -25.67 43.97
N LYS A 10 -8.46 -24.74 44.90
CA LYS A 10 -8.45 -23.30 44.58
C LYS A 10 -7.21 -22.86 43.80
N SER A 11 -6.04 -23.48 44.03
CA SER A 11 -4.79 -23.05 43.39
C SER A 11 -4.68 -23.52 41.94
N GLU A 12 -5.13 -24.73 41.62
CA GLU A 12 -5.05 -25.27 40.25
C GLU A 12 -5.99 -24.55 39.28
N THR A 13 -7.13 -24.07 39.78
CA THR A 13 -8.11 -23.32 38.97
C THR A 13 -7.63 -21.88 38.70
N GLU A 14 -6.96 -21.24 39.66
CA GLU A 14 -6.40 -19.90 39.50
C GLU A 14 -5.17 -19.90 38.56
N GLU A 15 -4.33 -20.94 38.63
CA GLU A 15 -3.14 -21.07 37.77
C GLU A 15 -3.49 -21.34 36.30
N THR A 16 -4.54 -22.14 36.04
CA THR A 16 -5.04 -22.42 34.70
C THR A 16 -5.78 -21.24 34.07
N VAL A 17 -6.44 -20.40 34.88
CA VAL A 17 -7.01 -19.13 34.45
C VAL A 17 -5.92 -18.12 34.10
N GLN A 18 -4.93 -17.94 34.97
CA GLN A 18 -3.80 -17.04 34.68
C GLN A 18 -3.01 -17.43 33.43
N ARG A 19 -2.81 -18.74 33.19
CA ARG A 19 -2.12 -19.23 31.99
C ARG A 19 -2.92 -18.97 30.71
N ASN A 20 -4.25 -19.08 30.75
CA ASN A 20 -5.10 -18.80 29.58
C ASN A 20 -5.25 -17.30 29.31
N GLU A 21 -5.29 -16.46 30.34
CA GLU A 21 -5.30 -15.00 30.22
C GLU A 21 -3.97 -14.50 29.66
N GLY A 22 -2.84 -15.02 30.15
CA GLY A 22 -1.52 -14.71 29.59
C GLY A 22 -1.41 -15.07 28.11
N ASN A 23 -1.96 -16.22 27.71
CA ASN A 23 -1.96 -16.66 26.31
C ASN A 23 -2.91 -15.82 25.44
N SER A 24 -4.05 -15.37 25.99
CA SER A 24 -5.01 -14.49 25.30
C SER A 24 -4.45 -13.08 25.09
N LEU A 25 -3.74 -12.55 26.09
CA LEU A 25 -3.06 -11.25 26.02
C LEU A 25 -1.89 -11.29 25.03
N ASP A 26 -1.12 -12.38 25.00
CA ASP A 26 0.00 -12.58 24.07
C ASP A 26 -0.48 -12.70 22.61
N MET A 27 -1.57 -13.43 22.35
CA MET A 27 -2.21 -13.48 21.02
C MET A 27 -2.78 -12.11 20.61
N SER A 28 -3.40 -11.38 21.53
CA SER A 28 -3.94 -10.04 21.24
C SER A 28 -2.85 -9.00 20.97
N GLN A 29 -1.72 -9.08 21.68
CA GLN A 29 -0.57 -8.19 21.48
C GLN A 29 0.16 -8.51 20.17
N SER A 30 0.33 -9.78 19.83
CA SER A 30 0.97 -10.20 18.57
C SER A 30 0.17 -9.78 17.34
N HIS A 31 -1.17 -9.90 17.37
CA HIS A 31 -2.02 -9.34 16.30
C HIS A 31 -1.98 -7.81 16.21
N ALA A 32 -1.84 -7.10 17.33
CA ALA A 32 -1.76 -5.64 17.35
C ALA A 32 -0.41 -5.12 16.81
N THR A 33 0.71 -5.79 17.15
CA THR A 33 2.04 -5.42 16.67
C THR A 33 2.24 -5.74 15.19
N GLU A 34 1.71 -6.88 14.72
CA GLU A 34 1.77 -7.28 13.31
C GLU A 34 0.93 -6.36 12.41
N SER A 35 -0.25 -5.94 12.88
CA SER A 35 -1.09 -4.93 12.21
C SER A 35 -0.42 -3.56 12.14
N SER A 36 0.27 -3.13 13.22
CA SER A 36 0.99 -1.86 13.26
C SER A 36 2.20 -1.85 12.32
N GLN A 37 2.97 -2.94 12.28
CA GLN A 37 4.11 -3.09 11.36
C GLN A 37 3.68 -3.12 9.88
N GLN A 38 2.54 -3.77 9.56
CA GLN A 38 1.96 -3.73 8.22
C GLN A 38 1.48 -2.33 7.80
N HIS A 39 1.06 -1.49 8.76
CA HIS A 39 0.66 -0.11 8.48
C HIS A 39 1.85 0.82 8.22
N GLU A 40 2.97 0.62 8.92
CA GLU A 40 4.19 1.42 8.75
C GLU A 40 4.89 1.15 7.41
N ALA A 41 4.91 -0.09 6.94
CA ALA A 41 5.52 -0.46 5.65
C ALA A 41 4.77 0.09 4.42
N ARG A 42 3.54 0.59 4.58
CA ARG A 42 2.63 0.86 3.45
C ARG A 42 2.75 2.27 2.84
N ASN A 43 3.59 3.16 3.37
CA ASN A 43 3.57 4.58 2.97
C ASN A 43 4.94 5.20 2.62
N GLU A 44 6.01 4.41 2.52
CA GLU A 44 7.34 4.95 2.15
C GLU A 44 7.41 5.42 0.69
N ALA A 45 6.62 4.84 -0.22
CA ALA A 45 6.55 5.29 -1.62
C ALA A 45 6.02 6.73 -1.78
N SER A 46 5.31 7.25 -0.77
CA SER A 46 4.75 8.60 -0.78
C SER A 46 5.72 9.66 -0.23
N ARG A 47 6.84 9.25 0.39
CA ARG A 47 7.79 10.14 1.04
C ARG A 47 8.95 10.46 0.11
N TYR A 48 8.71 11.36 -0.83
CA TYR A 48 9.79 11.88 -1.69
C TYR A 48 10.87 12.57 -0.84
N ASN A 49 12.12 12.16 -1.00
CA ASN A 49 13.29 12.70 -0.32
C ASN A 49 14.35 13.08 -1.36
N SER A 50 14.55 14.39 -1.56
CA SER A 50 15.48 14.93 -2.57
C SER A 50 16.96 14.60 -2.35
N LYS A 51 17.33 13.99 -1.21
CA LYS A 51 18.70 13.53 -0.94
C LYS A 51 18.97 12.11 -1.46
N ILE A 52 17.92 11.39 -1.87
CA ILE A 52 18.05 10.04 -2.41
C ILE A 52 18.22 10.14 -3.92
N GLU A 53 19.27 9.49 -4.45
CA GLU A 53 19.46 9.36 -5.89
C GLU A 53 18.59 8.19 -6.41
N TYR A 54 17.32 8.51 -6.71
CA TYR A 54 16.35 7.53 -7.19
C TYR A 54 16.74 6.89 -8.52
N SER A 55 17.54 7.57 -9.35
CA SER A 55 18.03 7.08 -10.64
C SER A 55 18.92 5.84 -10.52
N LEU A 56 19.58 5.65 -9.37
CA LEU A 56 20.49 4.53 -9.11
C LEU A 56 19.79 3.35 -8.44
N GLN A 57 18.56 3.54 -7.96
CA GLN A 57 17.81 2.45 -7.37
C GLN A 57 17.32 1.53 -8.49
N PRO A 58 17.33 0.19 -8.29
CA PRO A 58 16.67 -0.74 -9.19
C PRO A 58 15.15 -0.55 -9.04
N VAL A 59 14.65 0.53 -9.63
CA VAL A 59 13.23 0.75 -9.89
C VAL A 59 12.88 -0.22 -11.00
N GLU A 60 11.84 -1.04 -10.80
CA GLU A 60 11.25 -1.78 -11.92
C GLU A 60 10.98 -0.77 -13.02
N VAL A 61 11.67 -0.94 -14.16
CA VAL A 61 11.62 0.02 -15.26
C VAL A 61 10.16 0.20 -15.63
N VAL A 62 9.61 1.38 -15.31
CA VAL A 62 8.28 1.76 -15.78
C VAL A 62 8.39 1.79 -17.29
N GLU A 63 7.78 0.79 -17.93
CA GLU A 63 7.86 0.64 -19.38
C GLU A 63 7.36 1.90 -20.09
N SER A 64 7.79 2.13 -21.33
CA SER A 64 7.30 3.29 -22.08
C SER A 64 5.82 3.16 -22.44
N MET A 65 5.06 4.25 -22.33
CA MET A 65 3.69 4.35 -22.83
C MET A 65 3.68 4.46 -24.37
N ASN A 66 3.88 3.35 -25.06
CA ASN A 66 3.98 3.32 -26.53
C ASN A 66 2.87 2.49 -27.20
N LYS A 67 1.92 1.95 -26.42
CA LYS A 67 0.79 1.19 -26.96
C LYS A 67 -0.42 2.09 -27.07
N LEU A 68 -1.08 2.04 -28.21
CA LEU A 68 -2.33 2.76 -28.41
C LEU A 68 -3.52 1.91 -27.94
N CYS A 69 -4.36 2.45 -27.08
CA CYS A 69 -5.63 1.83 -26.73
C CYS A 69 -6.56 1.79 -27.96
N THR A 70 -7.10 0.62 -28.27
CA THR A 70 -7.99 0.43 -29.42
C THR A 70 -9.29 1.23 -29.30
N ASN A 71 -9.81 1.39 -28.07
CA ASN A 71 -11.09 2.02 -27.77
C ASN A 71 -11.03 3.56 -27.74
N CYS A 72 -10.07 4.12 -27.01
CA CYS A 72 -9.98 5.57 -26.78
C CYS A 72 -8.83 6.26 -27.52
N LYS A 73 -7.94 5.51 -28.17
CA LYS A 73 -6.73 6.02 -28.84
C LYS A 73 -5.76 6.77 -27.91
N ALA A 74 -5.88 6.62 -26.60
CA ALA A 74 -4.86 7.08 -25.65
C ALA A 74 -3.63 6.15 -25.68
N LEU A 75 -2.46 6.69 -25.35
CA LEU A 75 -1.28 5.88 -25.07
C LEU A 75 -1.45 5.17 -23.72
N LYS A 76 -0.93 3.94 -23.62
CA LYS A 76 -0.99 3.08 -22.44
C LYS A 76 0.31 2.29 -22.27
N PHE A 77 0.54 1.74 -21.08
CA PHE A 77 1.64 0.80 -20.84
C PHE A 77 1.35 -0.57 -21.49
N THR A 78 2.39 -1.34 -21.81
CA THR A 78 2.23 -2.67 -22.42
C THR A 78 1.41 -3.59 -21.53
N ASN A 79 1.71 -3.59 -20.23
CA ASN A 79 1.09 -4.47 -19.23
C ASN A 79 -0.02 -3.76 -18.42
N GLU A 80 -0.55 -2.64 -18.92
CA GLU A 80 -1.67 -1.95 -18.28
C GLU A 80 -2.93 -2.81 -18.30
N ALA A 81 -3.58 -2.93 -17.13
CA ALA A 81 -4.86 -3.64 -17.01
C ALA A 81 -5.92 -3.03 -17.94
N HIS A 82 -6.77 -3.88 -18.51
CA HIS A 82 -7.83 -3.44 -19.41
C HIS A 82 -8.75 -2.44 -18.73
N GLY A 83 -9.03 -1.35 -19.45
CA GLY A 83 -9.94 -0.31 -18.97
C GLY A 83 -9.33 0.73 -18.04
N MET A 84 -8.06 0.61 -17.64
CA MET A 84 -7.40 1.66 -16.84
C MET A 84 -7.41 3.02 -17.56
N CYS A 85 -7.10 3.04 -18.87
CA CYS A 85 -7.15 4.28 -19.66
C CYS A 85 -8.56 4.79 -20.04
N CYS A 86 -9.62 3.97 -20.06
CA CYS A 86 -10.90 4.39 -20.65
C CYS A 86 -12.16 3.63 -20.21
N LEU A 87 -12.07 2.80 -19.18
CA LEU A 87 -13.12 1.89 -18.74
C LEU A 87 -13.75 1.11 -19.91
N ASN A 88 -12.88 0.48 -20.72
CA ASN A 88 -13.23 -0.26 -21.93
C ASN A 88 -13.97 0.60 -22.98
N GLY A 89 -13.59 1.86 -23.12
CA GLY A 89 -14.15 2.79 -24.11
C GLY A 89 -15.37 3.57 -23.64
N LYS A 90 -15.81 3.38 -22.38
CA LYS A 90 -16.91 4.16 -21.78
C LYS A 90 -16.49 5.60 -21.48
N VAL A 91 -15.20 5.83 -21.23
CA VAL A 91 -14.62 7.17 -21.05
C VAL A 91 -13.85 7.53 -22.31
N LYS A 92 -14.29 8.58 -23.01
CA LYS A 92 -13.54 9.20 -24.12
C LYS A 92 -13.15 10.60 -23.70
N LEU A 93 -11.85 10.81 -23.51
CA LEU A 93 -11.34 12.14 -23.24
C LEU A 93 -11.40 12.97 -24.53
N PRO A 94 -11.86 14.24 -24.47
CA PRO A 94 -11.72 15.14 -25.60
C PRO A 94 -10.23 15.36 -25.91
N PRO A 95 -9.87 15.63 -27.19
CA PRO A 95 -8.51 16.01 -27.53
C PRO A 95 -8.03 17.17 -26.66
N LEU A 96 -6.85 17.02 -26.06
CA LEU A 96 -6.23 18.11 -25.30
C LEU A 96 -5.88 19.24 -26.27
N LYS A 97 -6.33 20.45 -25.97
CA LYS A 97 -5.91 21.64 -26.72
C LYS A 97 -4.46 21.94 -26.37
N ALA A 98 -3.67 22.33 -27.37
CA ALA A 98 -2.32 22.80 -27.13
C ALA A 98 -2.36 23.99 -26.15
N PRO A 99 -1.48 24.03 -25.14
CA PRO A 99 -1.34 25.20 -24.29
C PRO A 99 -0.96 26.43 -25.12
N LEU A 100 -1.38 27.63 -24.68
CA LEU A 100 -0.95 28.89 -25.29
C LEU A 100 0.45 29.27 -24.79
N GLU A 101 1.19 30.06 -25.55
CA GLU A 101 2.45 30.64 -25.05
C GLU A 101 2.19 31.58 -23.87
N PRO A 102 3.05 31.59 -22.83
CA PRO A 102 4.35 30.90 -22.71
C PRO A 102 4.28 29.47 -22.13
N SER A 103 3.08 28.97 -21.80
CA SER A 103 2.91 27.69 -21.12
C SER A 103 3.34 26.50 -21.97
N PHE A 104 3.22 26.60 -23.30
CA PHE A 104 3.71 25.56 -24.19
C PHE A 104 5.24 25.44 -24.15
N SER A 105 5.98 26.55 -24.24
CA SER A 105 7.44 26.56 -24.09
C SER A 105 7.92 25.99 -22.74
N LEU A 106 7.22 26.30 -21.65
CA LEU A 106 7.53 25.72 -20.32
C LEU A 106 7.32 24.20 -20.28
N VAL A 107 6.21 23.70 -20.82
CA VAL A 107 5.88 22.26 -20.83
C VAL A 107 6.76 21.49 -21.81
N ALA A 108 7.15 22.10 -22.93
CA ALA A 108 8.02 21.51 -23.92
C ALA A 108 9.50 21.48 -23.49
N GLY A 109 9.86 22.20 -22.43
CA GLY A 109 11.26 22.33 -22.00
C GLY A 109 12.13 23.07 -23.03
N THR A 110 11.51 23.81 -23.95
CA THR A 110 12.21 24.63 -24.93
C THR A 110 12.57 25.97 -24.28
N THR A 111 13.66 25.98 -23.51
CA THR A 111 14.30 27.23 -23.10
C THR A 111 14.95 27.85 -24.35
N THR A 112 14.45 29.01 -24.79
CA THR A 112 15.16 29.85 -25.78
C THR A 112 15.99 30.88 -25.04
#